data_AF-A0A2V9L9D7-F1
#
_entry.id   AF-A0A2V9L9D7-F1
#
_cell.length_a   1.000
_cell.length_b   1.000
_cell.length_c   1.000
_cell.angle_alpha   90.00
_cell.angle_beta   90.00
_cell.angle_gamma   90.00
#
_symmetry.space_group_name_H-M   'P 1'
#
loop_
_entity.id
_entity.type
_entity.pdbx_description
1 polymer ?
#
loop_
_entity_poly.entity_id
_entity_poly.type
_entity_poly.pdbx_seq_one_letter_code
_entity_poly.pdbx_strand_id
1 'polypeptide(L)'
;EAAIEAARRINEPMPEFLRWLGVRMTQEPTRNPEIIRALLRAYLSTTPVREAMLEMQKRVHALHTQMIQLGQERGEIRNDLPAAEIAHVFRQTIFGTLLLWSLHGDASLHSRIEAAFNLLWTGLAPRPDVTVTQLRQSSIPGE
;
A
#
# COMPACT_ATOMS: atom_id res chain seq x y z
N GLU A 1 10.20 12.86 -1.94
CA GLU A 1 10.61 13.80 -0.87
C GLU A 1 9.43 14.61 -0.31
N ALA A 2 8.71 15.41 -1.10
CA ALA A 2 7.58 16.22 -0.58
C ALA A 2 6.45 15.43 0.12
N ALA A 3 6.11 14.22 -0.35
CA ALA A 3 5.09 13.37 0.28
C ALA A 3 5.54 12.77 1.63
N ILE A 4 6.84 12.50 1.78
CA ILE A 4 7.41 11.95 3.03
C ILE A 4 7.55 13.07 4.06
N GLU A 5 7.94 14.26 3.63
CA GLU A 5 7.98 15.45 4.49
C GLU A 5 6.57 15.86 4.95
N ALA A 6 5.56 15.73 4.08
CA ALA A 6 4.16 15.89 4.47
C ALA A 6 3.73 14.83 5.49
N ALA A 7 4.01 13.54 5.25
CA ALA A 7 3.68 12.46 6.20
C ALA A 7 4.40 12.59 7.56
N ARG A 8 5.57 13.24 7.60
CA ARG A 8 6.27 13.57 8.86
C ARG A 8 5.60 14.70 9.64
N ARG A 9 4.96 15.66 8.96
CA ARG A 9 4.29 16.83 9.57
C ARG A 9 2.85 16.55 9.96
N ILE A 10 2.19 15.61 9.31
CA ILE A 10 0.82 15.23 9.61
C ILE A 10 0.84 14.15 10.70
N ASN A 11 0.10 14.35 11.79
CA ASN A 11 -0.05 13.37 12.87
C ASN A 11 -1.09 12.29 12.55
N GLU A 12 -1.35 12.06 11.27
CA GLU A 12 -2.34 11.09 10.80
C GLU A 12 -1.65 9.71 10.67
N PRO A 13 -2.29 8.62 11.12
CA PRO A 13 -1.74 7.28 11.02
C PRO A 13 -1.35 6.94 9.58
N MET A 14 -0.17 6.35 9.39
CA MET A 14 0.33 5.94 8.08
C MET A 14 -0.66 5.08 7.29
N PRO A 15 -1.39 4.11 7.90
CA PRO A 15 -2.42 3.35 7.17
C PRO A 15 -3.54 4.22 6.61
N GLU A 16 -3.97 5.26 7.33
CA GLU A 16 -5.02 6.18 6.89
C GLU A 16 -4.52 7.07 5.75
N PHE A 17 -3.30 7.60 5.88
CA PHE A 17 -2.65 8.37 4.81
C PHE A 17 -2.50 7.55 3.52
N LEU A 18 -2.03 6.30 3.61
CA LEU A 18 -1.87 5.42 2.45
C LEU A 18 -3.21 4.99 1.85
N ARG A 19 -4.25 4.80 2.68
CA ARG A 19 -5.63 4.56 2.22
C ARG A 19 -6.13 5.75 1.40
N TRP A 20 -6.05 6.96 1.95
CA TRP A 20 -6.43 8.20 1.27
C TRP A 20 -5.68 8.37 -0.05
N LEU A 21 -4.37 8.09 -0.06
CA LEU A 21 -3.55 8.21 -1.26
C LEU A 21 -4.05 7.29 -2.38
N GLY A 22 -4.27 6.00 -2.10
CA GLY A 22 -4.73 5.08 -3.13
C GLY A 22 -6.16 5.36 -3.61
N VAL A 23 -7.04 5.86 -2.73
CA VAL A 23 -8.37 6.37 -3.13
C VAL A 23 -8.25 7.54 -4.09
N ARG A 24 -7.42 8.54 -3.77
CA ARG A 24 -7.19 9.71 -4.63
C ARG A 24 -6.68 9.28 -6.01
N MET A 25 -5.82 8.27 -6.07
CA MET A 25 -5.30 7.73 -7.34
C MET A 25 -6.38 7.14 -8.26
N THR A 26 -7.59 6.87 -7.76
CA THR A 26 -8.71 6.35 -8.58
C THR A 26 -9.47 7.42 -9.36
N GLN A 27 -9.31 8.70 -9.02
CA GLN A 27 -10.12 9.79 -9.57
C GLN A 27 -9.98 9.91 -11.09
N GLU A 28 -8.74 10.06 -11.58
CA GLU A 28 -8.47 10.17 -13.02
C GLU A 28 -8.80 8.88 -13.78
N PRO A 29 -8.38 7.69 -13.32
CA PRO A 29 -8.79 6.43 -13.96
C PRO A 29 -10.29 6.27 -14.11
N THR A 30 -11.07 6.60 -13.08
CA THR A 30 -12.55 6.47 -13.13
C THR A 30 -13.15 7.37 -14.22
N ARG A 31 -12.56 8.54 -14.46
CA ARG A 31 -12.99 9.47 -15.53
C ARG A 31 -12.55 9.01 -16.92
N ASN A 32 -11.40 8.36 -17.00
CA ASN A 32 -10.82 7.91 -18.26
C ASN A 32 -10.12 6.54 -18.10
N PRO A 33 -10.84 5.41 -18.24
CA PRO A 33 -10.26 4.08 -18.11
C PRO A 33 -9.15 3.77 -19.12
N GLU A 34 -9.15 4.43 -20.28
CA GLU A 34 -8.11 4.25 -21.31
C GLU A 34 -6.72 4.62 -20.79
N ILE A 35 -6.61 5.53 -19.83
CA ILE A 35 -5.31 5.88 -19.25
C ILE A 35 -4.65 4.68 -18.56
N ILE A 36 -5.44 3.85 -17.88
CA ILE A 36 -4.95 2.65 -17.22
C ILE A 36 -4.62 1.58 -18.26
N ARG A 37 -5.46 1.40 -19.28
CA ARG A 37 -5.18 0.44 -20.36
C ARG A 37 -3.89 0.80 -21.11
N ALA A 38 -3.68 2.08 -21.42
CA ALA A 38 -2.47 2.58 -22.05
C ALA A 38 -1.24 2.36 -21.15
N LEU A 39 -1.36 2.66 -19.85
CA LEU A 39 -0.30 2.40 -18.88
C LEU A 39 0.04 0.90 -18.84
N LEU A 40 -0.95 0.02 -18.71
CA LEU A 40 -0.75 -1.43 -18.67
C LEU A 40 -0.09 -1.97 -19.95
N ARG A 41 -0.46 -1.44 -21.13
CA ARG A 41 0.22 -1.76 -22.39
C ARG A 41 1.69 -1.34 -22.37
N ALA A 42 2.00 -0.18 -21.82
CA ALA A 42 3.37 0.29 -21.66
C ALA A 42 4.19 -0.59 -20.70
N TYR A 43 3.58 -1.15 -19.65
CA TYR A 43 4.24 -2.12 -18.76
C TYR A 43 4.65 -3.41 -19.47
N LEU A 44 3.83 -3.85 -20.44
CA LEU A 44 3.99 -5.11 -21.15
C LEU A 44 4.73 -4.96 -22.49
N SER A 45 5.17 -3.74 -22.85
CA SER A 45 5.90 -3.50 -24.08
C SER A 45 7.37 -3.94 -23.99
N THR A 46 8.03 -4.18 -25.11
CA THR A 46 9.48 -4.40 -25.19
C THR A 46 10.25 -3.12 -25.56
N THR A 47 9.64 -1.95 -25.35
CA THR A 47 10.09 -0.65 -25.88
C THR A 47 10.85 0.16 -24.81
N PRO A 48 11.54 1.27 -25.16
CA PRO A 48 12.17 2.18 -24.19
C PRO A 48 11.21 2.70 -23.09
N VAL A 49 9.90 2.68 -23.38
CA VAL A 49 8.86 3.00 -22.40
C VAL A 49 8.87 2.02 -21.22
N ARG A 50 9.14 0.73 -21.46
CA ARG A 50 9.26 -0.27 -20.39
C ARG A 50 10.43 0.04 -19.46
N GLU A 51 11.58 0.47 -19.98
CA GLU A 51 12.74 0.84 -19.16
C GLU A 51 12.44 2.05 -18.28
N ALA A 52 11.82 3.09 -18.85
CA ALA A 52 11.37 4.24 -18.10
C ALA A 52 10.35 3.86 -17.00
N MET A 53 9.45 2.90 -17.27
CA MET A 53 8.54 2.38 -16.27
C MET A 53 9.26 1.58 -15.18
N LEU A 54 10.26 0.76 -15.51
CA LEU A 54 11.05 0.04 -14.51
C LEU A 54 11.76 1.01 -13.54
N GLU A 55 12.38 2.07 -14.06
CA GLU A 55 13.04 3.08 -13.23
C GLU A 55 12.04 3.86 -12.35
N MET A 56 10.88 4.23 -12.91
CA MET A 56 9.79 4.80 -12.12
C MET A 56 9.36 3.86 -10.99
N GLN A 57 9.19 2.57 -11.30
CA GLN A 57 8.75 1.58 -10.32
C GLN A 57 9.76 1.38 -9.19
N LYS A 58 11.07 1.40 -9.48
CA LYS A 58 12.12 1.37 -8.45
C LYS A 58 12.02 2.56 -7.51
N ARG A 59 11.89 3.78 -8.05
CA ARG A 59 11.76 5.02 -7.26
C ARG A 59 10.51 4.99 -6.38
N VAL A 60 9.37 4.61 -6.96
CA VAL A 60 8.11 4.55 -6.23
C VAL A 60 8.12 3.43 -5.19
N HIS A 61 8.79 2.30 -5.46
CA HIS A 61 8.97 1.25 -4.46
C HIS A 61 9.78 1.75 -3.25
N ALA A 62 10.92 2.41 -3.49
CA ALA A 62 11.73 2.98 -2.42
C ALA A 62 10.95 4.00 -1.56
N LEU A 63 10.10 4.83 -2.19
CA LEU A 63 9.23 5.77 -1.47
C LEU A 63 8.21 5.04 -0.59
N HIS A 64 7.55 3.99 -1.10
CA HIS A 64 6.62 3.20 -0.29
C HIS A 64 7.33 2.48 0.86
N THR A 65 8.52 1.93 0.62
CA THR A 65 9.32 1.31 1.68
C THR A 65 9.59 2.29 2.83
N GLN A 66 9.96 3.54 2.52
CA GLN A 66 10.20 4.57 3.54
C GLN A 66 8.91 4.93 4.32
N MET A 67 7.76 4.99 3.64
CA MET A 67 6.48 5.24 4.31
C MET A 67 6.08 4.09 5.24
N ILE A 68 6.22 2.84 4.78
CA ILE A 68 5.96 1.66 5.62
C ILE A 68 6.91 1.62 6.81
N GLN A 69 8.20 1.88 6.60
CA GLN A 69 9.18 1.92 7.67
C GLN A 69 8.80 2.95 8.74
N LEU A 70 8.36 4.15 8.35
CA LEU A 70 7.87 5.15 9.29
C LEU A 70 6.64 4.65 10.08
N GLY A 71 5.70 3.96 9.42
CA GLY A 71 4.57 3.34 10.10
C GLY A 71 4.98 2.23 11.08
N GLN A 72 6.02 1.45 10.75
CA GLN A 72 6.59 0.45 11.65
C GLN A 72 7.29 1.08 12.86
N GLU A 73 8.08 2.14 12.64
CA GLU A 73 8.74 2.92 13.71
C GLU A 73 7.72 3.53 14.69
N ARG A 74 6.54 3.92 14.20
CA ARG A 74 5.42 4.42 15.01
C ARG A 74 4.57 3.31 15.64
N GLY A 75 4.82 2.04 15.33
CA GLY A 75 4.01 0.92 15.82
C GLY A 75 2.60 0.85 15.20
N GLU A 76 2.37 1.51 14.06
CA GLU A 76 1.09 1.57 13.35
C GLU A 76 0.93 0.43 12.33
N ILE A 77 2.07 -0.14 11.91
CA ILE A 77 2.14 -1.27 10.97
C ILE A 77 2.97 -2.37 11.62
N ARG A 78 2.58 -3.62 11.41
CA ARG A 78 3.35 -4.77 11.87
C ARG A 78 4.83 -4.69 11.45
N ASN A 79 5.73 -4.97 12.38
CA ASN A 79 7.17 -4.85 12.21
C ASN A 79 7.89 -6.21 12.12
N ASP A 80 7.14 -7.31 12.13
CA ASP A 80 7.65 -8.69 11.97
C ASP A 80 7.93 -9.06 10.51
N LEU A 81 7.65 -8.16 9.56
CA LEU A 81 7.97 -8.30 8.14
C LEU A 81 8.82 -7.12 7.66
N PRO A 82 9.73 -7.32 6.67
CA PRO A 82 10.48 -6.23 6.08
C PRO A 82 9.57 -5.17 5.44
N ALA A 83 9.87 -3.88 5.69
CA ALA A 83 9.12 -2.76 5.10
C ALA A 83 9.01 -2.85 3.57
N ALA A 84 10.07 -3.31 2.91
CA ALA A 84 10.11 -3.48 1.47
C ALA A 84 9.13 -4.56 0.97
N GLU A 85 8.97 -5.66 1.70
CA GLU A 85 8.01 -6.71 1.33
C GLU A 85 6.57 -6.20 1.44
N ILE A 86 6.25 -5.50 2.54
CA ILE A 86 4.95 -4.86 2.72
C ILE A 86 4.68 -3.83 1.62
N ALA A 87 5.68 -2.99 1.29
CA ALA A 87 5.57 -2.01 0.21
C ALA A 87 5.34 -2.68 -1.16
N HIS A 88 5.92 -3.87 -1.38
CA HIS A 88 5.66 -4.66 -2.59
C HIS A 88 4.20 -5.11 -2.65
N VAL A 89 3.68 -5.71 -1.58
CA VAL A 89 2.29 -6.18 -1.49
C VAL A 89 1.31 -5.02 -1.67
N PHE A 90 1.51 -3.88 -1.00
CA PHE A 90 0.69 -2.68 -1.17
C PHE A 90 0.56 -2.25 -2.64
N ARG A 91 1.69 -2.26 -3.36
CA ARG A 91 1.71 -1.90 -4.79
C ARG A 91 1.01 -2.94 -5.66
N GLN A 92 1.21 -4.23 -5.37
CA GLN A 92 0.51 -5.31 -6.06
C GLN A 92 -1.01 -5.22 -5.87
N THR A 93 -1.48 -4.86 -4.68
CA THR A 93 -2.91 -4.66 -4.40
C THR A 93 -3.50 -3.57 -5.30
N ILE A 94 -2.84 -2.42 -5.42
CA ILE A 94 -3.28 -1.32 -6.30
C ILE A 94 -3.27 -1.78 -7.76
N PHE A 95 -2.13 -2.31 -8.21
CA PHE A 95 -1.94 -2.65 -9.62
C PHE A 95 -2.85 -3.79 -10.07
N GLY A 96 -2.99 -4.85 -9.26
CA GLY A 96 -3.91 -5.95 -9.51
C GLY A 96 -5.37 -5.50 -9.57
N THR A 97 -5.77 -4.60 -8.67
CA THR A 97 -7.12 -4.00 -8.70
C THR A 97 -7.34 -3.21 -9.97
N LEU A 98 -6.39 -2.34 -10.36
CA LEU A 98 -6.47 -1.55 -11.59
C LEU A 98 -6.51 -2.43 -12.84
N LEU A 99 -5.69 -3.49 -12.90
CA LEU A 99 -5.65 -4.43 -14.01
C LEU A 99 -7.01 -5.10 -14.22
N LEU A 100 -7.55 -5.73 -13.18
CA LEU A 100 -8.84 -6.42 -13.26
C LEU A 100 -10.01 -5.47 -13.51
N TRP A 101 -10.00 -4.30 -12.88
CA TRP A 101 -11.01 -3.27 -13.12
C TRP A 101 -10.96 -2.73 -14.55
N SER A 102 -9.77 -2.54 -15.13
CA SER A 102 -9.60 -1.95 -16.46
C SER A 102 -10.25 -2.75 -17.59
N LEU A 103 -10.53 -4.04 -17.36
CA LEU A 103 -11.28 -4.88 -18.31
C LEU A 103 -12.73 -4.37 -18.49
N HIS A 104 -13.30 -3.76 -17.46
CA HIS A 104 -14.66 -3.23 -17.45
C HIS A 104 -14.65 -1.71 -17.59
N GLY A 105 -13.81 -1.02 -16.80
CA GLY A 105 -13.70 0.44 -16.82
C GLY A 105 -14.94 1.17 -16.29
N ASP A 106 -15.71 0.53 -15.40
CA ASP A 106 -16.95 1.07 -14.83
C ASP A 106 -16.70 1.96 -13.60
N ALA A 107 -17.76 2.50 -13.00
CA ALA A 107 -17.68 3.38 -11.83
C ALA A 107 -17.25 2.66 -10.53
N SER A 108 -16.99 1.34 -10.55
CA SER A 108 -16.70 0.55 -9.33
C SER A 108 -15.24 0.64 -8.86
N LEU A 109 -14.35 1.36 -9.56
CA LEU A 109 -12.93 1.39 -9.19
C LEU A 109 -12.70 1.83 -7.75
N HIS A 110 -13.38 2.90 -7.33
CA HIS A 110 -13.23 3.46 -6.00
C HIS A 110 -13.58 2.43 -4.91
N SER A 111 -14.75 1.79 -5.02
CA SER A 111 -15.19 0.79 -4.04
C SER A 111 -14.32 -0.47 -4.05
N ARG A 112 -13.79 -0.86 -5.21
CA ARG A 112 -12.82 -1.98 -5.31
C ARG A 112 -11.51 -1.68 -4.59
N ILE A 113 -10.96 -0.48 -4.75
CA ILE A 113 -9.72 -0.07 -4.07
C ILE A 113 -9.94 0.02 -2.56
N GLU A 114 -11.06 0.61 -2.11
CA GLU A 114 -11.44 0.65 -0.69
C GLU A 114 -11.52 -0.75 -0.07
N ALA A 115 -12.23 -1.67 -0.74
CA ALA A 115 -12.34 -3.05 -0.28
C ALA A 115 -10.97 -3.75 -0.20
N ALA A 116 -10.13 -3.59 -1.23
CA ALA A 116 -8.81 -4.17 -1.28
C ALA A 116 -7.89 -3.63 -0.16
N PHE A 117 -7.97 -2.33 0.12
CA PHE A 117 -7.22 -1.69 1.20
C PHE A 117 -7.71 -2.09 2.58
N ASN A 118 -9.01 -2.24 2.79
CA ASN A 118 -9.53 -2.73 4.08
C ASN A 118 -9.02 -4.13 4.39
N LEU A 119 -9.00 -5.03 3.40
CA LEU A 119 -8.41 -6.36 3.55
C LEU A 119 -6.91 -6.28 3.84
N LEU A 120 -6.18 -5.49 3.06
CA LEU A 120 -4.74 -5.31 3.23
C LEU A 120 -4.38 -4.79 4.63
N TRP A 121 -5.02 -3.71 5.08
CA TRP A 121 -4.71 -3.09 6.36
C TRP A 121 -5.10 -3.94 7.56
N THR A 122 -6.15 -4.76 7.43
CA THR A 122 -6.47 -5.76 8.45
C THR A 122 -5.32 -6.75 8.64
N GLY A 123 -4.67 -7.18 7.54
CA GLY A 123 -3.52 -8.10 7.60
C GLY A 123 -2.17 -7.46 7.97
N LEU A 124 -2.07 -6.13 7.84
CA LEU A 124 -0.88 -5.34 8.15
C LEU A 124 -0.95 -4.63 9.51
N ALA A 125 -2.07 -4.74 10.21
CA ALA A 125 -2.24 -4.20 11.56
C ALA A 125 -1.14 -4.70 12.51
N PRO A 126 -0.72 -3.89 13.50
CA PRO A 126 0.30 -4.26 14.47
C PRO A 126 -0.03 -5.60 15.12
N ARG A 127 0.97 -6.47 15.23
CA ARG A 127 0.80 -7.74 15.96
C ARG A 127 1.14 -7.51 17.43
N PRO A 128 0.30 -7.98 18.37
CA PRO A 128 0.68 -7.99 19.76
C PRO A 128 1.93 -8.85 19.92
N ASP A 129 2.88 -8.34 20.69
CA ASP A 129 4.14 -9.03 20.96
C ASP A 129 3.83 -10.35 21.70
N VAL A 130 4.00 -11.47 21.00
CA VAL A 130 3.65 -12.81 21.52
C VAL A 130 4.46 -13.10 22.78
N THR A 131 5.67 -12.54 22.86
CA THR A 131 6.61 -12.65 23.98
C THR A 131 6.08 -12.01 25.27
N VAL A 132 5.46 -10.83 25.18
CA VAL A 132 4.92 -10.10 26.35
C VAL A 132 3.61 -10.74 26.84
N THR A 133 2.83 -11.32 25.92
CA THR A 133 1.55 -11.96 26.24
C THR A 133 1.77 -13.28 27.00
N GLN A 134 2.76 -14.08 26.62
CA GLN A 134 3.09 -15.32 27.33
C GLN A 134 3.70 -15.08 28.72
N LEU A 135 4.51 -14.03 28.90
CA LEU A 135 5.08 -13.66 30.21
C LEU A 135 4.02 -13.13 31.19
N ARG A 136 3.00 -12.40 30.70
CA ARG A 136 1.86 -11.98 31.54
C ARG A 136 0.95 -13.14 31.95
N GLN A 137 0.73 -14.10 31.06
CA GLN A 137 -0.13 -15.26 31.35
C GLN A 137 0.53 -16.30 32.28
N SER A 138 1.87 -16.37 32.28
CA SER A 138 2.64 -17.24 33.20
C SER A 138 2.91 -16.60 34.56
N SER A 139 2.59 -15.31 34.73
CA SER A 139 2.76 -14.56 35.99
C SER A 139 1.47 -14.43 36.81
N ILE A 140 0.39 -15.13 36.45
CA ILE A 140 -0.80 -15.27 37.29
C ILE A 140 -0.67 -16.59 38.06
N PRO A 141 -0.30 -16.57 39.36
CA PRO A 141 -0.41 -17.75 40.21
C PRO A 141 -1.90 -18.02 40.42
N GLY A 142 -2.29 -19.30 40.39
CA GLY A 142 -3.67 -19.73 40.55
C GLY A 142 -4.33 -19.20 41.82
N GLU A 143 -5.59 -18.84 41.69
CA GLU A 143 -6.58 -18.90 42.77
C GLU A 143 -7.29 -20.26 42.72
#